data_AF-X1P326-F1
#
_entry.id   AF-X1P326-F1
#
_cell.length_a   1.000
_cell.length_b   1.000
_cell.length_c   1.000
_cell.angle_alpha   90.00
_cell.angle_beta   90.00
_cell.angle_gamma   90.00
#
_symmetry.space_group_name_H-M   'P 1'
#
loop_
_entity.id
_entity.type
_entity.pdbx_description
1 polymer ?
#
loop_
_entity_poly.entity_id
_entity_poly.type
_entity_poly.pdbx_seq_one_letter_code
_entity_poly.pdbx_strand_id
1 'polypeptide(L)'
;KPLERDDQLVELRVQDIILSNTCAEYLLRTSKFVDELLQKFYGVKPYYNASWPADLTGHLVIGLAPHTSVGIVGRVIGFTDANVDYAHPFFHSAKRRDADGDEDAVILLLDALLNFSRRFLPSRRGGMMDAPLILNTRIDPSEIDKEAHNMDVMERYPLEFYEATLRYASPSELAQLMETVERRLGTEAQYAGLKFSFDTGNIAAGPHTSRYKTLETMEQKTSAQLGLAKKIRAVDEIFHL
;
A
#
# COMPACT_ATOMS: atom_id res chain seq x y z
N LYS A 1 -3.48 14.29 -21.22
CA LYS A 1 -2.75 15.53 -21.55
C LYS A 1 -1.26 15.26 -21.33
N PRO A 2 -0.34 15.89 -22.06
CA PRO A 2 1.09 15.79 -21.75
C PRO A 2 1.37 16.24 -20.31
N LEU A 3 2.40 15.65 -19.68
CA LEU A 3 2.89 16.05 -18.36
C LEU A 3 3.86 17.24 -18.54
N GLU A 4 3.43 18.40 -18.11
CA GLU A 4 4.09 19.70 -18.29
C GLU A 4 4.19 20.49 -16.97
N ARG A 5 3.40 20.13 -15.95
CA ARG A 5 3.36 20.81 -14.66
C ARG A 5 3.31 19.80 -13.51
N ASP A 6 3.91 20.19 -12.39
CA ASP A 6 4.02 19.34 -11.20
C ASP A 6 2.68 19.19 -10.43
N ASP A 7 1.69 20.03 -10.73
CA ASP A 7 0.34 19.98 -10.15
C ASP A 7 -0.63 19.08 -10.93
N GLN A 8 -0.16 18.45 -12.02
CA GLN A 8 -1.01 17.56 -12.79
C GLN A 8 -1.18 16.22 -12.09
N LEU A 9 -2.43 15.81 -11.99
CA LEU A 9 -2.78 14.47 -11.57
C LEU A 9 -2.28 13.45 -12.60
N VAL A 10 -1.44 12.51 -12.14
CA VAL A 10 -0.91 11.41 -12.93
C VAL A 10 -1.45 10.09 -12.37
N GLU A 11 -1.89 9.21 -13.25
CA GLU A 11 -2.33 7.88 -12.87
C GLU A 11 -1.13 7.03 -12.43
N LEU A 12 -1.19 6.51 -11.20
CA LEU A 12 -0.18 5.62 -10.64
C LEU A 12 -0.16 4.30 -11.41
N ARG A 13 1.02 3.84 -11.83
CA ARG A 13 1.14 2.54 -12.49
C ARG A 13 1.05 1.41 -11.47
N VAL A 14 0.56 0.26 -11.91
CA VAL A 14 0.16 -0.87 -11.06
C VAL A 14 1.24 -1.39 -10.09
N GLN A 15 2.52 -1.32 -10.44
CA GLN A 15 3.63 -1.78 -9.59
C GLN A 15 4.52 -0.64 -9.08
N ASP A 16 4.07 0.61 -9.25
CA ASP A 16 4.76 1.77 -8.67
C ASP A 16 4.26 2.00 -7.24
N ILE A 17 5.19 2.34 -6.35
CA ILE A 17 4.90 2.59 -4.93
C ILE A 17 5.52 3.93 -4.47
N ILE A 18 4.85 4.55 -3.51
CA ILE A 18 5.29 5.77 -2.82
C ILE A 18 5.55 5.38 -1.37
N LEU A 19 6.80 5.52 -0.92
CA LEU A 19 7.21 5.07 0.40
C LEU A 19 7.08 6.18 1.44
N SER A 20 6.73 5.84 2.67
CA SER A 20 6.90 6.75 3.79
C SER A 20 8.38 7.12 3.97
N ASN A 21 8.63 8.35 4.40
CA ASN A 21 10.00 8.82 4.67
C ASN A 21 10.72 7.92 5.67
N THR A 22 10.01 7.42 6.69
CA THR A 22 10.53 6.46 7.68
C THR A 22 10.99 5.15 7.02
N CYS A 23 10.19 4.58 6.10
CA CYS A 23 10.56 3.39 5.34
C CYS A 23 11.80 3.65 4.49
N ALA A 24 11.81 4.76 3.74
CA ALA A 24 12.90 5.12 2.85
C ALA A 24 14.23 5.39 3.57
N GLU A 25 14.19 6.01 4.75
CA GLU A 25 15.37 6.20 5.60
C GLU A 25 15.99 4.86 6.04
N TYR A 26 15.15 3.86 6.31
CA TYR A 26 15.62 2.53 6.64
C TYR A 26 16.23 1.83 5.41
N LEU A 27 15.53 1.87 4.26
CA LEU A 27 16.04 1.29 3.02
C LEU A 27 17.34 1.95 2.54
N LEU A 28 17.56 3.24 2.83
CA LEU A 28 18.83 3.91 2.57
C LEU A 28 20.00 3.32 3.38
N ARG A 29 19.75 2.80 4.59
CA ARG A 29 20.77 2.10 5.36
C ARG A 29 21.02 0.71 4.77
N THR A 30 19.95 0.03 4.36
CA THR A 30 20.04 -1.27 3.68
C THR A 30 20.80 -1.16 2.36
N SER A 31 20.59 -0.11 1.58
CA SER A 31 21.30 0.09 0.31
C SER A 31 22.82 0.26 0.51
N LYS A 32 23.22 1.03 1.54
CA LYS A 32 24.62 1.17 1.95
C LYS A 32 25.22 -0.15 2.40
N PHE A 33 24.47 -0.94 3.17
CA PHE A 33 24.88 -2.29 3.55
C PHE A 33 25.11 -3.18 2.33
N VAL A 34 24.19 -3.19 1.36
CA VAL A 34 24.34 -3.97 0.12
C VAL A 34 25.56 -3.52 -0.68
N ASP A 35 25.79 -2.21 -0.80
CA ASP A 35 26.97 -1.68 -1.49
C ASP A 35 28.29 -2.06 -0.81
N GLU A 36 28.33 -2.02 0.53
CA GLU A 36 29.49 -2.49 1.29
C GLU A 36 29.70 -3.99 1.13
N LEU A 37 28.63 -4.78 1.14
CA LEU A 37 28.68 -6.22 0.92
C LEU A 37 29.24 -6.55 -0.48
N LEU A 38 28.75 -5.85 -1.52
CA LEU A 38 29.23 -5.99 -2.88
C LEU A 38 30.73 -5.68 -3.00
N GLN A 39 31.18 -4.58 -2.42
CA GLN A 39 32.58 -4.16 -2.52
C GLN A 39 33.52 -5.00 -1.65
N LYS A 40 33.22 -5.12 -0.36
CA LYS A 40 34.13 -5.68 0.64
C LYS A 40 34.13 -7.21 0.64
N PHE A 41 32.99 -7.84 0.37
CA PHE A 41 32.87 -9.30 0.39
C PHE A 41 32.92 -9.91 -1.01
N TYR A 42 32.16 -9.37 -1.96
CA TYR A 42 32.10 -9.92 -3.33
C TYR A 42 33.14 -9.33 -4.29
N GLY A 43 33.81 -8.22 -3.94
CA GLY A 43 34.84 -7.60 -4.78
C GLY A 43 34.29 -6.96 -6.07
N VAL A 44 33.00 -6.61 -6.11
CA VAL A 44 32.34 -5.98 -7.26
C VAL A 44 31.96 -4.53 -6.95
N LYS A 45 31.59 -3.77 -8.00
CA LYS A 45 31.19 -2.37 -7.86
C LYS A 45 29.92 -2.23 -7.01
N PRO A 46 29.73 -1.10 -6.29
CA PRO A 46 28.45 -0.79 -5.65
C PRO A 46 27.33 -0.72 -6.69
N TYR A 47 26.11 -0.98 -6.24
CA TYR A 47 24.92 -0.99 -7.08
C TYR A 47 24.03 0.24 -6.85
N TYR A 48 23.75 0.59 -5.59
CA TYR A 48 22.82 1.66 -5.26
C TYR A 48 23.49 3.04 -5.29
N ASN A 49 24.67 3.16 -4.66
CA ASN A 49 25.40 4.41 -4.47
C ASN A 49 24.52 5.55 -3.89
N ALA A 50 23.56 5.19 -3.03
CA ALA A 50 22.55 6.11 -2.51
C ALA A 50 23.09 6.91 -1.31
N SER A 51 22.95 8.23 -1.38
CA SER A 51 23.37 9.18 -0.34
C SER A 51 22.18 9.75 0.44
N TRP A 52 21.04 9.95 -0.23
CA TRP A 52 19.78 10.41 0.38
C TRP A 52 18.59 9.54 -0.08
N PRO A 53 17.44 9.56 0.61
CA PRO A 53 16.31 8.67 0.30
C PRO A 53 15.83 8.76 -1.16
N ALA A 54 15.84 9.95 -1.76
CA ALA A 54 15.41 10.13 -3.15
C ALA A 54 16.29 9.41 -4.19
N ASP A 55 17.53 9.03 -3.85
CA ASP A 55 18.35 8.18 -4.72
C ASP A 55 17.76 6.76 -4.89
N LEU A 56 16.83 6.36 -4.02
CA LEU A 56 16.12 5.08 -4.16
C LEU A 56 15.03 5.11 -5.25
N THR A 57 14.74 6.28 -5.83
CA THR A 57 13.75 6.40 -6.92
C THR A 57 14.17 5.58 -8.13
N GLY A 58 13.26 4.76 -8.64
CA GLY A 58 13.50 3.85 -9.76
C GLY A 58 14.10 2.49 -9.35
N HIS A 59 14.63 2.36 -8.13
CA HIS A 59 15.07 1.06 -7.63
C HIS A 59 13.89 0.16 -7.31
N LEU A 60 14.12 -1.14 -7.50
CA LEU A 60 13.12 -2.17 -7.27
C LEU A 60 13.14 -2.66 -5.83
N VAL A 61 11.95 -2.90 -5.32
CA VAL A 61 11.69 -3.52 -4.03
C VAL A 61 10.81 -4.75 -4.21
N ILE A 62 10.74 -5.57 -3.17
CA ILE A 62 9.79 -6.65 -3.02
C ILE A 62 8.82 -6.21 -1.93
N GLY A 63 7.54 -6.12 -2.26
CA GLY A 63 6.47 -6.12 -1.27
C GLY A 63 6.16 -7.57 -0.88
N LEU A 64 6.07 -7.87 0.41
CA LEU A 64 5.77 -9.20 0.92
C LEU A 64 4.81 -9.11 2.11
N ALA A 65 3.62 -9.64 1.92
CA ALA A 65 2.65 -9.71 3.00
C ALA A 65 3.01 -10.83 3.99
N PRO A 66 2.85 -10.57 5.31
CA PRO A 66 2.73 -11.63 6.29
C PRO A 66 1.77 -12.74 5.87
N HIS A 67 2.08 -13.96 6.31
CA HIS A 67 1.39 -15.20 6.00
C HIS A 67 1.35 -15.55 4.51
N THR A 68 2.28 -15.02 3.71
CA THR A 68 2.46 -15.40 2.29
C THR A 68 3.89 -15.80 1.99
N SER A 69 4.14 -16.36 0.80
CA SER A 69 5.49 -16.73 0.35
C SER A 69 5.82 -16.24 -1.07
N VAL A 70 4.96 -15.37 -1.61
CA VAL A 70 5.10 -14.77 -2.92
C VAL A 70 5.32 -13.29 -2.74
N GLY A 71 6.52 -12.82 -3.06
CA GLY A 71 6.85 -11.40 -3.09
C GLY A 71 6.43 -10.78 -4.42
N ILE A 72 5.93 -9.55 -4.40
CA ILE A 72 5.57 -8.79 -5.60
C ILE A 72 6.62 -7.72 -5.82
N VAL A 73 7.22 -7.71 -7.01
CA VAL A 73 8.22 -6.70 -7.36
C VAL A 73 7.51 -5.37 -7.60
N GLY A 74 7.98 -4.32 -6.93
CA GLY A 74 7.53 -2.95 -7.09
C GLY A 74 8.68 -2.01 -7.41
N ARG A 75 8.36 -0.82 -7.91
CA ARG A 75 9.32 0.26 -8.19
C ARG A 75 9.00 1.47 -7.32
N VAL A 76 10.01 1.99 -6.64
CA VAL A 76 9.87 3.23 -5.87
C VAL A 76 9.79 4.42 -6.82
N ILE A 77 8.77 5.27 -6.70
CA ILE A 77 8.62 6.46 -7.54
C ILE A 77 8.56 7.78 -6.76
N GLY A 78 8.45 7.70 -5.43
CA GLY A 78 8.34 8.90 -4.60
C GLY A 78 8.22 8.58 -3.13
N PHE A 79 8.06 9.64 -2.34
CA PHE A 79 8.04 9.57 -0.88
C PHE A 79 6.91 10.41 -0.29
N THR A 80 6.49 10.08 0.92
CA THR A 80 5.42 10.77 1.64
C THR A 80 5.79 11.01 3.11
N ASP A 81 5.30 12.12 3.66
CA ASP A 81 5.40 12.45 5.09
C ASP A 81 4.40 11.63 5.93
N ALA A 82 3.43 10.97 5.31
CA ALA A 82 2.55 10.05 6.00
C ALA A 82 3.32 8.81 6.50
N ASN A 83 2.93 8.27 7.65
CA ASN A 83 3.49 7.02 8.18
C ASN A 83 2.83 5.78 7.57
N VAL A 84 2.53 5.84 6.26
CA VAL A 84 1.99 4.75 5.46
C VAL A 84 2.66 4.77 4.09
N ASP A 85 2.80 3.59 3.50
CA ASP A 85 3.24 3.45 2.12
C ASP A 85 2.00 3.39 1.22
N TYR A 86 2.05 4.06 0.07
CA TYR A 86 0.96 4.02 -0.92
C TYR A 86 1.37 3.18 -2.12
N ALA A 87 0.44 2.36 -2.60
CA ALA A 87 0.60 1.65 -3.85
C ALA A 87 -0.75 1.56 -4.57
N HIS A 88 -0.72 1.14 -5.84
CA HIS A 88 -1.93 0.81 -6.56
C HIS A 88 -2.69 -0.33 -5.85
N PRO A 89 -4.03 -0.33 -5.77
CA PRO A 89 -4.80 -1.38 -5.09
C PRO A 89 -4.43 -2.80 -5.53
N PHE A 90 -4.19 -2.99 -6.83
CA PHE A 90 -3.73 -4.29 -7.35
C PHE A 90 -2.40 -4.75 -6.76
N PHE A 91 -1.49 -3.84 -6.42
CA PHE A 91 -0.25 -4.19 -5.73
C PHE A 91 -0.54 -4.75 -4.34
N HIS A 92 -1.47 -4.16 -3.59
CA HIS A 92 -1.92 -4.69 -2.30
C HIS A 92 -2.63 -6.04 -2.46
N SER A 93 -3.65 -6.13 -3.32
CA SER A 93 -4.40 -7.37 -3.51
C SER A 93 -3.57 -8.52 -4.10
N ALA A 94 -2.58 -8.24 -4.96
CA ALA A 94 -1.63 -9.25 -5.44
C ALA A 94 -0.81 -9.88 -4.30
N LYS A 95 -0.64 -9.15 -3.20
CA LYS A 95 0.02 -9.63 -1.98
C LYS A 95 -0.95 -10.26 -0.99
N ARG A 96 -2.22 -10.48 -1.35
CA ARG A 96 -3.27 -11.00 -0.45
C ARG A 96 -3.49 -10.08 0.75
N ARG A 97 -3.66 -8.79 0.46
CA ARG A 97 -3.95 -7.74 1.44
C ARG A 97 -5.27 -7.09 1.11
N ASP A 98 -6.08 -6.93 2.15
CA ASP A 98 -7.46 -6.41 2.07
C ASP A 98 -7.49 -4.91 2.40
N ALA A 99 -6.36 -4.36 2.89
CA ALA A 99 -6.16 -2.94 3.20
C ALA A 99 -7.15 -2.40 4.26
N ASP A 100 -7.64 -3.26 5.14
CA ASP A 100 -8.51 -2.96 6.28
C ASP A 100 -7.75 -2.60 7.57
N GLY A 101 -6.45 -2.29 7.44
CA GLY A 101 -5.51 -2.04 8.54
C GLY A 101 -4.30 -2.99 8.55
N ASP A 102 -4.17 -3.82 7.52
CA ASP A 102 -3.03 -4.71 7.33
C ASP A 102 -1.66 -4.01 7.29
N GLU A 103 -0.64 -4.71 7.81
CA GLU A 103 0.77 -4.35 7.66
C GLU A 103 1.47 -5.22 6.61
N ASP A 104 2.55 -4.70 6.05
CA ASP A 104 3.26 -5.25 4.90
C ASP A 104 4.77 -5.04 5.04
N ALA A 105 5.57 -5.88 4.39
CA ALA A 105 7.02 -5.75 4.38
C ALA A 105 7.52 -5.23 3.04
N VAL A 106 8.50 -4.32 3.08
CA VAL A 106 9.20 -3.81 1.89
C VAL A 106 10.69 -4.14 2.02
N ILE A 107 11.23 -4.83 1.02
CA ILE A 107 12.62 -5.30 1.00
C ILE A 107 13.27 -4.81 -0.29
N LEU A 108 14.51 -4.30 -0.25
CA LEU A 108 15.26 -4.00 -1.47
C LEU A 108 15.47 -5.27 -2.30
N LEU A 109 15.20 -5.22 -3.60
CA LEU A 109 15.26 -6.42 -4.45
C LEU A 109 16.64 -7.10 -4.40
N LEU A 110 17.72 -6.33 -4.53
CA LEU A 110 19.07 -6.89 -4.55
C LEU A 110 19.50 -7.43 -3.17
N ASP A 111 19.02 -6.81 -2.09
CA ASP A 111 19.25 -7.30 -0.73
C ASP A 111 18.65 -8.71 -0.57
N ALA A 112 17.39 -8.89 -0.95
CA ALA A 112 16.75 -10.21 -0.91
C ALA A 112 17.50 -11.23 -1.78
N LEU A 113 17.92 -10.87 -2.99
CA LEU A 113 18.64 -11.80 -3.88
C LEU A 113 19.99 -12.26 -3.33
N LEU A 114 20.72 -11.38 -2.64
CA LEU A 114 22.05 -11.69 -2.09
C LEU A 114 21.97 -12.41 -0.75
N ASN A 115 21.04 -12.02 0.11
CA ASN A 115 21.03 -12.39 1.53
C ASN A 115 19.97 -13.45 1.87
N PHE A 116 19.06 -13.77 0.96
CA PHE A 116 18.09 -14.84 1.17
C PHE A 116 18.68 -16.23 0.87
N SER A 117 18.44 -17.19 1.75
CA SER A 117 18.65 -18.61 1.47
C SER A 117 17.62 -19.45 2.19
N ARG A 118 17.05 -20.44 1.49
CA ARG A 118 16.14 -21.43 2.09
C ARG A 118 16.79 -22.21 3.24
N ARG A 119 18.12 -22.26 3.32
CA ARG A 119 18.87 -22.89 4.41
C ARG A 119 18.70 -22.18 5.75
N PHE A 120 18.34 -20.89 5.73
CA PHE A 120 18.08 -20.11 6.94
C PHE A 120 16.62 -20.19 7.41
N LEU A 121 15.74 -20.83 6.63
CA LEU A 121 14.34 -20.95 7.01
C LEU A 121 14.15 -21.99 8.13
N PRO A 122 13.26 -21.71 9.10
CA PRO A 122 12.91 -22.67 10.14
C PRO A 122 12.36 -23.97 9.53
N SER A 123 12.75 -25.11 10.09
CA SER A 123 12.29 -26.43 9.66
C SER A 123 10.88 -26.80 10.14
N ARG A 124 10.23 -25.96 10.97
CA ARG A 124 8.88 -26.18 11.51
C ARG A 124 7.80 -25.53 10.62
N ARG A 125 6.59 -26.11 10.65
CA ARG A 125 5.41 -25.56 9.94
C ARG A 125 5.19 -24.10 10.35
N GLY A 126 4.96 -23.24 9.36
CA GLY A 126 4.79 -21.79 9.51
C GLY A 126 6.05 -20.97 9.22
N GLY A 127 7.26 -21.54 9.33
CA GLY A 127 8.50 -20.77 9.10
C GLY A 127 8.87 -20.51 7.63
N MET A 128 8.20 -21.17 6.68
CA MET A 128 8.38 -20.91 5.25
C MET A 128 7.48 -19.78 4.73
N MET A 129 6.45 -19.42 5.51
CA MET A 129 5.64 -18.23 5.27
C MET A 129 6.47 -17.04 5.76
N ASP A 130 6.24 -15.85 5.19
CA ASP A 130 6.99 -14.61 5.45
C ASP A 130 8.38 -14.55 4.80
N ALA A 131 8.65 -15.45 3.85
CA ALA A 131 9.85 -15.42 3.03
C ALA A 131 9.50 -15.34 1.53
N PRO A 132 10.24 -14.55 0.72
CA PRO A 132 9.97 -14.42 -0.70
C PRO A 132 10.48 -15.65 -1.47
N LEU A 133 9.78 -16.79 -1.34
CA LEU A 133 10.13 -18.05 -2.01
C LEU A 133 9.96 -17.95 -3.53
N ILE A 134 8.97 -17.18 -3.96
CA ILE A 134 8.66 -16.90 -5.36
C ILE A 134 8.53 -15.39 -5.50
N LEU A 135 9.05 -14.83 -6.60
CA LEU A 135 8.88 -13.44 -6.95
C LEU A 135 7.96 -13.32 -8.17
N ASN A 136 6.89 -12.55 -8.04
CA ASN A 136 6.08 -12.16 -9.17
C ASN A 136 6.56 -10.81 -9.71
N THR A 137 6.94 -10.80 -10.98
CA THR A 137 7.45 -9.60 -11.67
C THR A 137 6.36 -8.83 -12.38
N ARG A 138 5.18 -9.44 -12.61
CA ARG A 138 4.06 -8.80 -13.31
C ARG A 138 2.75 -9.13 -12.63
N ILE A 139 1.97 -8.10 -12.35
CA ILE A 139 0.61 -8.29 -11.83
C ILE A 139 -0.36 -8.58 -12.99
N ASP A 140 -1.07 -9.70 -12.90
CA ASP A 140 -2.27 -9.97 -13.70
C ASP A 140 -3.51 -9.67 -12.83
N PRO A 141 -4.30 -8.63 -13.16
CA PRO A 141 -5.50 -8.29 -12.41
C PRO A 141 -6.56 -9.40 -12.37
N SER A 142 -6.49 -10.41 -13.24
CA SER A 142 -7.40 -11.56 -13.16
C SER A 142 -7.04 -12.57 -12.06
N GLU A 143 -5.80 -12.55 -11.57
CA GLU A 143 -5.28 -13.52 -10.57
C GLU A 143 -5.20 -12.96 -9.14
N ILE A 144 -5.39 -11.65 -8.97
CA ILE A 144 -5.39 -10.98 -7.67
C ILE A 144 -6.69 -11.25 -6.90
N ASP A 145 -6.74 -10.78 -5.66
CA ASP A 145 -7.93 -10.90 -4.82
C ASP A 145 -9.17 -10.18 -5.41
N LYS A 146 -10.34 -10.75 -5.14
CA LYS A 146 -11.64 -10.25 -5.63
C LYS A 146 -12.04 -8.93 -5.01
N GLU A 147 -11.49 -8.56 -3.86
CA GLU A 147 -11.79 -7.26 -3.26
C GLU A 147 -11.45 -6.10 -4.22
N ALA A 148 -10.28 -6.16 -4.87
CA ALA A 148 -9.92 -5.18 -5.89
C ALA A 148 -10.85 -5.21 -7.11
N HIS A 149 -11.47 -6.35 -7.43
CA HIS A 149 -12.41 -6.47 -8.55
C HIS A 149 -13.70 -5.68 -8.31
N ASN A 150 -14.09 -5.50 -7.04
CA ASN A 150 -15.29 -4.78 -6.64
C ASN A 150 -15.12 -3.26 -6.60
N MET A 151 -13.90 -2.75 -6.74
CA MET A 151 -13.63 -1.31 -6.71
C MET A 151 -14.30 -0.60 -7.89
N ASP A 152 -15.08 0.45 -7.61
CA ASP A 152 -15.63 1.33 -8.63
C ASP A 152 -14.52 2.21 -9.23
N VAL A 153 -14.65 2.51 -10.51
CA VAL A 153 -13.61 3.22 -11.27
C VAL A 153 -14.19 4.39 -12.07
N MET A 154 -15.28 4.96 -11.54
CA MET A 154 -16.03 6.04 -12.17
C MET A 154 -15.64 7.40 -11.61
N GLU A 155 -15.64 8.41 -12.48
CA GLU A 155 -15.41 9.80 -12.06
C GLU A 155 -16.64 10.41 -11.37
N ARG A 156 -17.83 9.97 -11.76
CA ARG A 156 -19.10 10.38 -11.15
C ARG A 156 -20.07 9.23 -11.20
N TYR A 157 -20.86 9.09 -10.14
CA TYR A 157 -21.94 8.12 -10.14
C TYR A 157 -23.14 8.63 -10.95
N PRO A 158 -23.86 7.72 -11.64
CA PRO A 158 -25.06 8.06 -12.40
C PRO A 158 -26.21 8.48 -11.47
N LEU A 159 -27.17 9.27 -11.99
CA LEU A 159 -28.32 9.74 -11.21
C LEU A 159 -29.12 8.57 -10.63
N GLU A 160 -29.29 7.53 -11.44
CA GLU A 160 -30.02 6.31 -11.14
C GLU A 160 -29.45 5.57 -9.93
N PHE A 161 -28.13 5.65 -9.70
CA PHE A 161 -27.52 5.12 -8.47
C PHE A 161 -28.07 5.84 -7.24
N TYR A 162 -28.10 7.18 -7.25
CA TYR A 162 -28.59 7.98 -6.14
C TYR A 162 -30.08 7.74 -5.88
N GLU A 163 -30.91 7.69 -6.93
CA GLU A 163 -32.34 7.39 -6.81
C GLU A 163 -32.58 5.98 -6.26
N ALA A 164 -31.77 4.99 -6.67
CA ALA A 164 -31.86 3.64 -6.16
C ALA A 164 -31.52 3.54 -4.66
N THR A 165 -30.66 4.42 -4.13
CA THR A 165 -30.38 4.45 -2.69
C THR A 165 -31.62 4.83 -1.85
N LEU A 166 -32.53 5.66 -2.39
CA LEU A 166 -33.74 6.11 -1.69
C LEU A 166 -34.75 4.98 -1.45
N ARG A 167 -34.68 3.94 -2.27
CA ARG A 167 -35.53 2.74 -2.20
C ARG A 167 -34.84 1.56 -1.52
N TYR A 168 -33.63 1.75 -0.97
CA TYR A 168 -32.82 0.69 -0.35
C TYR A 168 -32.59 -0.50 -1.30
N ALA A 169 -32.36 -0.22 -2.60
CA ALA A 169 -32.07 -1.26 -3.58
C ALA A 169 -30.82 -2.05 -3.19
N SER A 170 -30.80 -3.35 -3.51
CA SER A 170 -29.61 -4.17 -3.32
C SER A 170 -28.50 -3.74 -4.28
N PRO A 171 -27.21 -3.73 -3.87
CA PRO A 171 -26.09 -3.41 -4.78
C PRO A 171 -26.08 -4.27 -6.05
N SER A 172 -26.54 -5.52 -5.98
CA SER A 172 -26.64 -6.42 -7.13
C SER A 172 -27.57 -5.90 -8.23
N GLU A 173 -28.60 -5.11 -7.89
CA GLU A 173 -29.50 -4.49 -8.88
C GLU A 173 -28.77 -3.44 -9.73
N LEU A 174 -27.70 -2.84 -9.19
CA LEU A 174 -26.95 -1.75 -9.82
C LEU A 174 -25.63 -2.23 -10.45
N ALA A 175 -25.31 -3.52 -10.36
CA ALA A 175 -24.05 -4.08 -10.87
C ALA A 175 -23.84 -3.86 -12.39
N GLN A 176 -24.93 -3.72 -13.15
CA GLN A 176 -24.84 -3.41 -14.59
C GLN A 176 -24.61 -1.93 -14.88
N LEU A 177 -25.03 -1.06 -13.96
CA LEU A 177 -24.94 0.39 -14.07
C LEU A 177 -23.57 0.91 -13.62
N MET A 178 -23.00 0.28 -12.59
CA MET A 178 -21.71 0.66 -12.03
C MET A 178 -20.56 0.05 -12.84
N GLU A 179 -19.54 0.85 -13.13
CA GLU A 179 -18.30 0.36 -13.72
C GLU A 179 -17.30 0.01 -12.61
N THR A 180 -16.96 -1.28 -12.53
CA THR A 180 -15.99 -1.84 -11.57
C THR A 180 -14.75 -2.36 -12.29
N VAL A 181 -13.69 -2.66 -11.53
CA VAL A 181 -12.47 -3.31 -12.06
C VAL A 181 -12.80 -4.65 -12.73
N GLU A 182 -13.70 -5.45 -12.17
CA GLU A 182 -14.10 -6.76 -12.71
C GLU A 182 -14.51 -6.67 -14.19
N ARG A 183 -15.23 -5.60 -14.55
CA ARG A 183 -15.75 -5.38 -15.91
C ARG A 183 -14.67 -5.05 -16.94
N ARG A 184 -13.48 -4.66 -16.48
CA ARG A 184 -12.32 -4.33 -17.34
C ARG A 184 -11.35 -5.48 -17.50
N LEU A 185 -11.49 -6.55 -16.72
CA LEU A 185 -10.59 -7.71 -16.78
C LEU A 185 -10.55 -8.31 -18.18
N GLY A 186 -9.36 -8.71 -18.62
CA GLY A 186 -9.13 -9.27 -19.96
C GLY A 186 -9.04 -8.23 -21.08
N THR A 187 -9.18 -6.93 -20.77
CA THR A 187 -8.95 -5.83 -21.70
C THR A 187 -7.69 -5.04 -21.33
N GLU A 188 -7.16 -4.22 -22.25
CA GLU A 188 -6.01 -3.34 -21.93
C GLU A 188 -6.36 -2.29 -20.85
N ALA A 189 -7.64 -1.93 -20.72
CA ALA A 189 -8.14 -0.97 -19.76
C ALA A 189 -8.09 -1.47 -18.30
N GLN A 190 -7.72 -2.73 -18.05
CA GLN A 190 -7.49 -3.21 -16.68
C GLN A 190 -6.30 -2.50 -16.02
N TYR A 191 -5.31 -2.04 -16.77
CA TYR A 191 -4.08 -1.45 -16.23
C TYR A 191 -4.06 0.09 -16.18
N ALA A 192 -5.07 0.75 -16.72
CA ALA A 192 -5.08 2.21 -16.87
C ALA A 192 -6.51 2.76 -17.05
N GLY A 193 -6.65 4.07 -16.87
CA GLY A 193 -7.91 4.78 -16.96
C GLY A 193 -8.84 4.55 -15.77
N LEU A 194 -8.32 4.14 -14.61
CA LEU A 194 -9.12 4.07 -13.39
C LEU A 194 -9.37 5.49 -12.88
N LYS A 195 -10.62 5.82 -12.56
CA LYS A 195 -11.03 7.14 -12.10
C LYS A 195 -11.44 7.09 -10.64
N PHE A 196 -11.56 8.28 -10.05
CA PHE A 196 -12.07 8.48 -8.70
C PHE A 196 -13.02 9.67 -8.70
N SER A 197 -13.90 9.74 -7.70
CA SER A 197 -14.95 10.76 -7.63
C SER A 197 -14.58 12.04 -6.87
N PHE A 198 -13.61 11.97 -5.97
CA PHE A 198 -13.25 13.08 -5.07
C PHE A 198 -11.76 13.35 -5.10
N ASP A 199 -11.39 14.60 -5.42
CA ASP A 199 -10.01 15.06 -5.32
C ASP A 199 -9.59 15.28 -3.85
N THR A 200 -8.29 15.21 -3.62
CA THR A 200 -7.64 15.65 -2.38
C THR A 200 -6.54 16.66 -2.70
N GLY A 201 -6.30 17.61 -1.79
CA GLY A 201 -5.21 18.57 -1.96
C GLY A 201 -3.83 17.94 -1.71
N ASN A 202 -3.72 17.06 -0.72
CA ASN A 202 -2.48 16.34 -0.41
C ASN A 202 -2.84 15.01 0.26
N ILE A 203 -2.30 13.91 -0.27
CA ILE A 203 -2.52 12.54 0.25
C ILE A 203 -1.97 12.35 1.67
N ALA A 204 -0.99 13.15 2.06
CA ALA A 204 -0.36 13.14 3.38
C ALA A 204 -0.93 14.20 4.33
N ALA A 205 -2.00 14.91 3.94
CA ALA A 205 -2.60 15.93 4.79
C ALA A 205 -3.22 15.30 6.05
N GLY A 206 -2.85 15.83 7.22
CA GLY A 206 -3.42 15.43 8.51
C GLY A 206 -2.35 15.12 9.56
N PRO A 207 -2.76 14.67 10.75
CA PRO A 207 -1.82 14.29 11.79
C PRO A 207 -1.09 12.98 11.43
N HIS A 208 0.25 13.05 11.30
CA HIS A 208 1.07 11.89 10.90
C HIS A 208 1.15 10.79 11.96
N THR A 209 0.88 11.11 13.23
CA THR A 209 0.96 10.15 14.34
C THR A 209 -0.32 10.20 15.17
N SER A 210 -0.84 9.02 15.50
CA SER A 210 -2.02 8.93 16.35
C SER A 210 -1.69 9.43 17.76
N ARG A 211 -2.64 10.17 18.36
CA ARG A 211 -2.52 10.64 19.75
C ARG A 211 -2.37 9.47 20.74
N TYR A 212 -2.84 8.28 20.38
CA TYR A 212 -2.68 7.09 21.19
C TYR A 212 -1.19 6.73 21.44
N LYS A 213 -0.32 6.93 20.44
CA LYS A 213 1.12 6.65 20.54
C LYS A 213 1.87 7.68 21.40
N THR A 214 1.33 8.89 21.55
CA THR A 214 1.97 9.97 22.33
C THR A 214 1.62 9.94 23.81
N LEU A 215 0.63 9.15 24.22
CA LEU A 215 0.21 9.02 25.62
C LEU A 215 0.94 7.84 26.26
N GLU A 216 1.64 8.09 27.37
CA GLU A 216 2.48 7.08 28.01
C GLU A 216 1.65 6.12 28.87
N THR A 217 0.73 6.65 29.67
CA THR A 217 0.01 5.85 30.67
C THR A 217 -1.39 5.45 30.20
N MET A 218 -1.88 4.30 30.71
CA MET A 218 -3.25 3.86 30.45
C MET A 218 -4.29 4.83 31.00
N GLU A 219 -4.02 5.47 32.14
CA GLU A 219 -4.91 6.48 32.72
C GLU A 219 -5.10 7.67 31.79
N GLN A 220 -4.01 8.17 31.19
CA GLN A 220 -4.06 9.24 30.20
C GLN A 220 -4.84 8.82 28.94
N LYS A 221 -4.62 7.60 28.45
CA LYS A 221 -5.33 7.04 27.28
C LYS A 221 -6.84 6.97 27.53
N THR A 222 -7.26 6.40 28.65
CA THR A 222 -8.67 6.30 29.05
C THR A 222 -9.29 7.68 29.23
N SER A 223 -8.59 8.58 29.90
CA SER A 223 -9.06 9.96 30.11
C SER A 223 -9.24 10.72 28.78
N ALA A 224 -8.29 10.55 27.84
CA ALA A 224 -8.38 11.15 26.51
C ALA A 224 -9.53 10.56 25.68
N GLN A 225 -9.74 9.24 25.74
CA GLN A 225 -10.83 8.55 25.07
C GLN A 225 -12.20 9.02 25.60
N LEU A 226 -12.41 9.03 26.92
CA LEU A 226 -13.64 9.52 27.55
C LEU A 226 -13.85 11.02 27.32
N GLY A 227 -12.77 11.80 27.32
CA GLY A 227 -12.81 13.23 27.00
C GLY A 227 -13.23 13.50 25.56
N LEU A 228 -12.97 12.57 24.63
CA LEU A 228 -13.47 12.64 23.25
C LEU A 228 -14.95 12.22 23.19
N ALA A 229 -15.34 11.15 23.89
CA ALA A 229 -16.74 10.69 23.95
C ALA A 229 -17.69 11.82 24.37
N LYS A 230 -17.37 12.53 25.46
CA LYS A 230 -18.12 13.70 25.96
C LYS A 230 -18.32 14.85 24.96
N LYS A 231 -17.49 14.91 23.91
CA LYS A 231 -17.56 15.98 22.89
C LYS A 231 -18.36 15.56 21.67
N ILE A 232 -18.49 14.26 21.42
CA ILE A 232 -19.09 13.74 20.19
C ILE A 232 -20.55 13.43 20.44
N ARG A 233 -21.45 14.14 19.74
CA ARG A 233 -22.90 13.92 19.85
C ARG A 233 -23.36 12.51 19.50
N ALA A 234 -22.61 11.80 18.67
CA ALA A 234 -22.92 10.42 18.23
C ALA A 234 -22.51 9.35 19.24
N VAL A 235 -21.77 9.70 20.31
CA VAL A 235 -21.31 8.77 21.32
C VAL A 235 -22.02 9.09 22.62
N ASP A 236 -22.71 8.11 23.19
CA ASP A 236 -23.30 8.24 24.53
C ASP A 236 -22.25 7.82 25.56
N GLU A 237 -21.65 8.80 26.24
CA GLU A 237 -20.68 8.56 27.29
C GLU A 237 -21.30 8.05 28.61
N ILE A 238 -22.64 8.05 28.73
CA ILE A 238 -23.40 7.75 29.95
C ILE A 238 -24.03 6.34 29.90
N PHE A 239 -23.72 5.50 28.90
CA PHE A 239 -24.22 4.13 28.85
C PHE A 239 -23.59 3.22 29.93
N HIS A 240 -24.28 3.13 31.07
CA HIS A 240 -24.14 2.18 32.19
C HIS A 240 -22.77 2.08 32.91
N LEU A 241 -22.60 2.92 33.94
CA LEU A 241 -22.05 2.48 35.23
C LEU A 241 -23.21 2.12 36.18
#